data_AF-A0A7X7B535-F1
#
_entry.id   AF-A0A7X7B535-F1
#
_cell.length_a   1.000
_cell.length_b   1.000
_cell.length_c   1.000
_cell.angle_alpha   90.00
_cell.angle_beta   90.00
_cell.angle_gamma   90.00
#
_symmetry.space_group_name_H-M   'P 1'
#
loop_
_entity.id
_entity.type
_entity.pdbx_description
1 polymer ?
#
loop_
_entity_poly.entity_id
_entity_poly.type
_entity_poly.pdbx_seq_one_letter_code
_entity_poly.pdbx_strand_id
1 'polypeptide(L)'
;MSPPVREARSIFGRKDLWINWPSAWHLNSLEGIKCKTIELIGQAAPGNGFIIGITEDAPEERWKDNFMAIMDGVDEKEERGII
;
A
#
# COMPACT_ATOMS: atom_id res chain seq x y z
N MET A 1 3.84 -14.98 -8.23
CA MET A 1 2.80 -14.03 -7.81
C MET A 1 2.74 -14.07 -6.30
N SER A 2 2.85 -12.94 -5.62
CA SER A 2 2.77 -12.88 -4.15
C SER A 2 1.32 -13.08 -3.68
N PRO A 3 1.09 -13.68 -2.49
CA PRO A 3 -0.26 -13.82 -1.97
C PRO A 3 -0.87 -12.46 -1.60
N PRO A 4 -2.21 -12.35 -1.49
CA PRO A 4 -2.87 -11.19 -0.89
C PRO A 4 -2.38 -10.94 0.55
N VAL A 5 -2.34 -9.67 0.97
CA VAL A 5 -1.89 -9.29 2.32
C VAL A 5 -2.75 -9.95 3.40
N ARG A 6 -4.06 -10.10 3.15
CA ARG A 6 -4.98 -10.78 4.07
C ARG A 6 -4.59 -12.23 4.34
N GLU A 7 -4.10 -12.93 3.32
CA GLU A 7 -3.63 -14.31 3.45
C GLU A 7 -2.28 -14.37 4.17
N ALA A 8 -1.35 -13.48 3.82
CA ALA A 8 -0.09 -13.37 4.56
C ALA A 8 -0.34 -13.12 6.07
N ARG A 9 -1.26 -12.21 6.42
CA ARG A 9 -1.63 -11.94 7.82
C ARG A 9 -2.24 -13.16 8.51
N SER A 10 -3.05 -13.98 7.84
CA SER A 10 -3.63 -15.18 8.46
C SER A 10 -2.56 -16.23 8.78
N ILE A 11 -1.49 -16.29 7.99
CA ILE A 11 -0.37 -17.22 8.18
C ILE A 11 0.62 -16.71 9.24
N PHE A 12 1.03 -15.44 9.17
CA PHE A 12 2.01 -14.86 10.09
C PHE A 12 1.43 -14.44 11.44
N GLY A 13 0.10 -14.32 11.54
CA GLY A 13 -0.61 -14.01 12.77
C GLY A 13 -0.32 -12.61 13.29
N ARG A 14 0.27 -12.53 14.50
CA ARG A 14 0.53 -11.26 15.21
C ARG A 14 1.88 -10.61 14.90
N LYS A 15 2.66 -11.19 13.99
CA LYS A 15 3.93 -10.56 13.59
C LYS A 15 3.65 -9.27 12.83
N ASP A 16 4.49 -8.27 13.04
CA ASP A 16 4.51 -7.09 12.18
C ASP A 16 4.91 -7.51 10.77
N LEU A 17 4.18 -7.00 9.78
CA LEU A 17 4.36 -7.28 8.38
C LEU A 17 4.81 -6.02 7.66
N TRP A 18 6.06 -6.01 7.22
CA TRP A 18 6.58 -5.02 6.31
C TRP A 18 6.60 -5.61 4.89
N ILE A 19 5.98 -4.91 3.95
CA ILE A 19 6.04 -5.28 2.53
C ILE A 19 6.53 -4.10 1.70
N ASN A 20 7.04 -4.44 0.53
CA ASN A 20 7.25 -3.46 -0.50
C ASN A 20 5.93 -3.11 -1.20
N TRP A 21 5.68 -1.83 -1.47
CA TRP A 21 4.58 -1.35 -2.29
C TRP A 21 4.88 -1.74 -3.74
N PRO A 22 3.97 -2.43 -4.44
CA PRO A 22 4.33 -3.06 -5.72
C PRO A 22 4.79 -2.07 -6.79
N SER A 23 6.08 -2.09 -7.13
CA SER A 23 6.70 -1.13 -8.07
C SER A 23 5.95 -0.99 -9.42
N ALA A 24 5.43 -2.10 -9.98
CA ALA A 24 4.66 -2.07 -11.22
C ALA A 24 3.40 -1.17 -11.15
N TRP A 25 2.89 -0.88 -9.96
CA TRP A 25 1.71 -0.03 -9.79
C TRP A 25 2.00 1.45 -10.04
N HIS A 26 3.28 1.87 -10.05
CA HIS A 26 3.69 3.23 -10.45
C HIS A 26 3.30 3.60 -11.88
N LEU A 27 2.97 2.61 -12.71
CA LEU A 27 2.56 2.82 -14.11
C LEU A 27 1.06 3.13 -14.26
N ASN A 28 0.25 2.98 -13.20
CA ASN A 28 -1.17 3.30 -13.24
C ASN A 28 -1.41 4.83 -13.31
N SER A 29 -2.66 5.21 -13.52
CA SER A 29 -3.11 6.59 -13.27
C SER A 29 -2.96 6.95 -11.79
N LEU A 30 -2.90 8.25 -11.47
CA LEU A 30 -2.82 8.72 -10.07
C LEU A 30 -4.00 8.19 -9.23
N GLU A 31 -5.22 8.25 -9.78
CA GLU A 31 -6.39 7.64 -9.14
C GLU A 31 -6.23 6.13 -8.94
N GLY A 32 -5.67 5.43 -9.94
CA GLY A 32 -5.40 3.99 -9.84
C GLY A 32 -4.37 3.67 -8.75
N ILE A 33 -3.34 4.50 -8.58
CA ILE A 33 -2.34 4.38 -7.51
C ILE A 33 -3.02 4.54 -6.15
N LYS A 34 -3.82 5.60 -5.98
CA LYS A 34 -4.59 5.85 -4.76
C LYS A 34 -5.50 4.68 -4.42
N CYS A 35 -6.36 4.25 -5.36
CA CYS A 35 -7.28 3.13 -5.16
C CYS A 35 -6.55 1.82 -4.79
N LYS A 36 -5.42 1.53 -5.44
CA LYS A 36 -4.63 0.34 -5.13
C LYS A 36 -3.99 0.40 -3.75
N THR A 37 -3.52 1.57 -3.31
CA THR A 37 -3.03 1.77 -1.96
C THR A 37 -4.13 1.55 -0.92
N ILE A 38 -5.33 2.12 -1.15
CA ILE A 38 -6.52 1.89 -0.32
C ILE A 38 -6.86 0.39 -0.25
N GLU A 39 -6.86 -0.32 -1.38
CA GLU A 39 -7.12 -1.75 -1.42
C GLU A 39 -6.09 -2.54 -0.61
N LEU A 40 -4.80 -2.26 -0.81
CA LEU A 40 -3.69 -2.93 -0.16
C LEU A 40 -3.75 -2.78 1.37
N ILE A 41 -3.94 -1.55 1.85
CA ILE A 41 -4.10 -1.23 3.27
C ILE A 41 -5.37 -1.88 3.83
N GLY A 42 -6.46 -1.89 3.06
CA GLY A 42 -7.71 -2.53 3.45
C GLY A 42 -7.56 -4.03 3.72
N GLN A 43 -6.69 -4.72 2.98
CA GLN A 43 -6.37 -6.12 3.23
C GLN A 43 -5.61 -6.35 4.54
N ALA A 44 -4.98 -5.31 5.09
CA ALA A 44 -4.21 -5.38 6.33
C ALA A 44 -5.02 -5.08 7.59
N ALA A 45 -6.34 -4.85 7.51
CA ALA A 45 -7.20 -4.56 8.67
C ALA A 45 -6.95 -5.56 9.84
N PRO A 46 -6.84 -5.09 11.09
CA PRO A 46 -7.10 -3.73 11.59
C PRO A 46 -5.89 -2.77 11.47
N GLY A 47 -4.98 -2.97 10.51
CA GLY A 47 -3.87 -2.05 10.22
C GLY A 47 -2.66 -2.18 11.13
N ASN A 48 -2.86 -2.54 12.40
CA ASN A 48 -1.78 -2.67 13.39
C ASN A 48 -0.63 -3.57 12.91
N GLY A 49 0.60 -3.07 13.06
CA GLY A 49 1.82 -3.80 12.70
C GLY A 49 2.01 -3.96 11.19
N PHE A 50 1.36 -3.16 10.34
CA PHE A 50 1.53 -3.22 8.89
C PHE A 50 2.30 -2.00 8.38
N ILE A 51 3.36 -2.24 7.63
CA ILE A 51 4.22 -1.19 7.06
C ILE A 51 4.33 -1.46 5.56
N ILE A 52 4.16 -0.41 4.76
CA ILE A 52 4.50 -0.40 3.33
C ILE A 52 5.70 0.52 3.12
N GLY A 53 6.67 0.07 2.32
CA GLY A 53 7.79 0.91 1.87
C GLY A 53 7.96 0.81 0.37
N ILE A 54 8.75 1.69 -0.22
CA ILE A 54 9.20 1.59 -1.62
C ILE A 54 10.70 1.34 -1.58
N THR A 55 11.14 0.24 -2.17
CA THR A 55 12.55 -0.18 -2.15
C THR A 55 13.22 -0.14 -3.51
N GLU A 56 12.44 -0.07 -4.60
CA GLU A 56 12.94 0.11 -5.96
C GLU A 56 12.90 1.57 -6.40
N ASP A 57 13.59 1.85 -7.51
CA ASP A 57 13.54 3.13 -8.17
C ASP A 57 12.14 3.42 -8.71
N ALA A 58 11.56 4.55 -8.30
CA ALA A 58 10.35 5.08 -8.90
C ALA A 58 10.68 5.76 -10.24
N PRO A 59 9.74 5.78 -11.21
CA PRO A 59 10.00 6.44 -12.50
C PRO A 59 10.30 7.95 -12.31
N GLU A 60 11.45 8.40 -12.81
CA GLU A 60 12.02 9.74 -12.54
C GLU A 60 11.05 10.89 -12.87
N GLU A 61 10.27 10.75 -13.94
CA GLU A 61 9.39 11.82 -14.42
C GLU A 61 8.09 11.97 -13.61
N ARG A 62 7.79 11.02 -12.70
CA ARG A 62 6.48 10.97 -12.02
C ARG A 62 6.52 10.45 -10.58
N TRP A 63 7.70 10.26 -9.99
CA TRP A 63 7.82 9.77 -8.61
C TRP A 63 7.07 10.66 -7.64
N LYS A 64 7.12 11.99 -7.82
CA LYS A 64 6.50 12.96 -6.92
C LYS A 64 4.98 12.80 -6.89
N ASP A 65 4.35 12.83 -8.06
CA ASP A 65 2.89 12.70 -8.16
C ASP A 65 2.43 11.30 -7.72
N ASN A 66 3.22 10.27 -8.04
CA ASN A 66 2.94 8.92 -7.58
C ASN A 66 2.98 8.83 -6.04
N PHE A 67 3.99 9.42 -5.39
CA PHE A 67 4.11 9.38 -3.92
C PHE A 67 2.98 10.19 -3.25
N MET A 68 2.60 11.33 -3.83
CA MET A 68 1.43 12.07 -3.36
C MET A 68 0.15 11.23 -3.45
N ALA A 69 -0.09 10.56 -4.58
CA ALA A 69 -1.26 9.69 -4.74
C ALA A 69 -1.24 8.45 -3.82
N ILE A 70 -0.06 7.94 -3.46
CA ILE A 70 0.08 6.90 -2.43
C ILE A 70 -0.33 7.46 -1.07
N MET A 71 0.18 8.64 -0.69
CA MET A 71 -0.18 9.30 0.57
C MET A 71 -1.66 9.64 0.65
N ASP A 72 -2.27 10.15 -0.43
CA ASP A 72 -3.72 10.39 -0.50
C ASP A 72 -4.54 9.12 -0.20
N GLY A 73 -4.03 7.95 -0.60
CA GLY A 73 -4.65 6.66 -0.32
C GLY A 73 -4.46 6.20 1.13
N VAL A 74 -3.35 6.57 1.77
CA VAL A 74 -3.09 6.35 3.21
C VAL A 74 -4.02 7.24 4.03
N ASP A 75 -4.03 8.55 3.75
CA ASP A 75 -4.82 9.54 4.47
C ASP A 75 -6.32 9.21 4.40
N GLU A 76 -6.84 8.84 3.22
CA GLU A 76 -8.24 8.44 3.08
C GLU A 76 -8.58 7.17 3.90
N LYS A 77 -7.63 6.27 4.11
CA LYS A 77 -7.86 5.09 4.95
C LYS A 77 -7.87 5.42 6.44
N GLU A 78 -7.02 6.35 6.86
CA GLU A 78 -6.99 6.87 8.22
C GLU A 78 -8.28 7.64 8.56
N GLU A 79 -8.71 8.55 7.67
CA GLU A 79 -9.95 9.33 7.84
C GLU A 79 -11.21 8.46 7.95
N ARG A 80 -11.22 7.29 7.29
CA ARG A 80 -12.33 6.32 7.35
C ARG A 80 -12.30 5.45 8.62
N GLY A 81 -11.29 5.59 9.50
CA GLY A 81 -11.15 4.84 10.75
C GLY A 81 -10.92 3.34 10.57
N ILE A 82 -10.27 2.94 9.46
CA ILE A 82 -10.06 1.53 9.11
C ILE A 82 -8.67 1.04 9.53
N ILE A 83 -7.72 1.96 9.73
CA ILE A 83 -6.38 1.72 10.27
C ILE A 83 -6.06 2.70 11.39
#